data_AF-A0A8R7UYF2-F1
#
_entry.id   AF-A0A8R7UYF2-F1
#
_cell.length_a   1.000
_cell.length_b   1.000
_cell.length_c   1.000
_cell.angle_alpha   90.00
_cell.angle_beta   90.00
_cell.angle_gamma   90.00
#
_symmetry.space_group_name_H-M   'P 1'
#
loop_
_entity.id
_entity.type
_entity.pdbx_description
1 polymer ?
#
loop_
_entity_poly.entity_id
_entity_poly.type
_entity_poly.pdbx_seq_one_letter_code
_entity_poly.pdbx_strand_id
1 'polypeptide(L)'
;MDTGSSSQELDHDYSQLTEIYLQVMRLSDGEKLEAEFKQKIGTLMAEIERTAPNLKALDQYEALQSGLIINHVAADKCNSVKPRRYELFMEAFDHVSKGIDKIYKQLTKGHTRPLRGTAYLNLENEDDPFLHSITHTQKNQCFRGMKQLSGGEKTVAALALLFAIHNFRQSPFYILDEVDAAI
;
A
#
# COMPACT_ATOMS: atom_id res chain seq x y z
N MET A 1 11.12 -43.75 43.99
CA MET A 1 10.05 -43.83 45.01
C MET A 1 8.92 -44.58 44.36
N ASP A 2 8.90 -45.89 44.58
CA ASP A 2 7.89 -46.80 44.04
C ASP A 2 6.57 -46.58 44.78
N THR A 3 5.60 -45.94 44.12
CA THR A 3 4.22 -45.95 44.59
C THR A 3 3.62 -47.28 44.17
N GLY A 4 3.69 -48.27 45.06
CA GLY A 4 3.01 -49.54 44.91
C GLY A 4 1.51 -49.33 44.70
N SER A 5 1.06 -49.52 43.46
CA SER A 5 -0.37 -49.63 43.14
C SER A 5 -0.86 -50.97 43.67
N SER A 6 -1.26 -50.99 44.94
CA SER A 6 -2.04 -52.08 45.48
C SER A 6 -3.42 -52.04 44.82
N SER A 7 -3.56 -52.75 43.70
CA SER A 7 -4.87 -53.10 43.17
C SER A 7 -5.48 -54.14 44.10
N GLN A 8 -6.00 -53.69 45.25
CA GLN A 8 -6.94 -54.49 46.01
C GLN A 8 -8.20 -54.58 45.15
N GLU A 9 -8.35 -55.67 44.41
CA GLU A 9 -9.66 -56.13 43.98
C GLU A 9 -10.46 -56.35 45.27
N LEU A 10 -11.26 -55.35 45.63
CA LEU A 10 -12.24 -55.47 46.70
C LEU A 10 -13.30 -56.46 46.21
N ASP A 11 -13.14 -57.72 46.62
CA ASP A 11 -14.13 -58.77 46.41
C ASP A 11 -15.35 -58.43 47.28
N HIS A 12 -16.30 -57.74 46.65
CA HIS A 12 -17.51 -57.30 47.31
C HIS A 12 -18.48 -58.48 47.40
N ASP A 13 -18.74 -58.97 48.62
CA ASP A 13 -19.67 -60.08 48.86
C ASP A 13 -21.13 -59.59 48.78
N TYR A 14 -21.79 -59.91 47.66
CA TYR A 14 -23.16 -59.50 47.32
C TYR A 14 -24.23 -60.54 47.71
N SER A 15 -23.87 -61.56 48.49
CA SER A 15 -24.73 -62.69 48.86
C SER A 15 -26.00 -62.32 49.65
N GLN A 16 -26.09 -61.11 50.22
CA GLN A 16 -27.24 -60.65 51.01
C GLN A 16 -28.22 -59.74 50.25
N LEU A 17 -28.00 -59.48 48.96
CA LEU A 17 -28.93 -58.70 48.15
C LEU A 17 -30.16 -59.54 47.76
N THR A 18 -31.34 -58.92 47.75
CA THR A 18 -32.58 -59.56 47.29
C THR A 18 -32.41 -60.06 45.85
N GLU A 19 -32.98 -61.22 45.49
CA GLU A 19 -32.84 -61.87 44.15
C GLU A 19 -33.01 -60.91 42.96
N ILE A 20 -33.87 -59.90 43.12
CA ILE A 20 -34.13 -58.84 42.14
C ILE A 20 -32.86 -58.02 41.84
N TYR A 21 -32.07 -57.68 42.85
CA TYR A 21 -30.84 -56.88 42.72
C TYR A 21 -29.63 -57.72 42.28
N LEU A 22 -29.58 -59.00 42.65
CA LEU A 22 -28.61 -59.96 42.09
C LEU A 22 -28.83 -60.17 40.58
N GLN A 23 -30.09 -60.11 40.12
CA GLN A 23 -30.46 -60.25 38.72
C GLN A 23 -30.22 -58.99 37.88
N VAL A 24 -30.15 -57.81 38.52
CA VAL A 24 -29.76 -56.53 37.88
C VAL A 24 -28.25 -56.49 37.60
N MET A 25 -27.44 -57.18 38.42
CA MET A 25 -26.02 -57.44 38.19
C MET A 25 -25.80 -58.67 37.27
N ARG A 26 -26.61 -58.83 36.22
CA ARG A 26 -26.16 -59.68 35.11
C ARG A 26 -24.95 -58.99 34.51
N LEU A 27 -23.77 -59.59 34.72
CA LEU A 27 -22.47 -59.21 34.16
C LEU A 27 -22.58 -58.73 32.69
N SER A 28 -23.51 -59.30 31.92
CA SER A 28 -23.80 -58.92 30.53
C SER A 28 -24.19 -57.46 30.30
N ASP A 29 -24.92 -56.81 31.21
CA ASP A 29 -25.43 -55.45 30.96
C ASP A 29 -24.40 -54.38 31.36
N GLY A 30 -23.58 -54.66 32.37
CA GLY A 30 -22.40 -53.85 32.71
C GLY A 30 -21.32 -53.96 31.63
N GLU A 31 -21.01 -55.17 31.17
CA GLU A 31 -20.03 -55.42 30.09
C GLU A 31 -20.45 -54.76 28.76
N LYS A 32 -21.75 -54.81 28.42
CA LYS A 32 -22.29 -54.10 27.25
C LYS A 32 -22.16 -52.59 27.39
N LEU A 33 -22.49 -52.03 28.54
CA LEU A 33 -22.40 -50.60 28.79
C LEU A 33 -20.95 -50.11 28.73
N GLU A 34 -20.02 -50.88 29.30
CA GLU A 34 -18.59 -50.60 29.22
C GLU A 34 -18.06 -50.70 27.78
N ALA A 35 -18.54 -51.69 27.01
CA ALA A 35 -18.22 -51.83 25.59
C ALA A 35 -18.75 -50.66 24.75
N GLU A 36 -19.96 -50.18 25.01
CA GLU A 36 -20.53 -48.99 24.36
C GLU A 36 -19.74 -47.72 24.67
N PHE A 37 -19.32 -47.54 25.93
CA PHE A 37 -18.47 -46.40 26.31
C PHE A 37 -17.09 -46.50 25.66
N LYS A 38 -16.45 -47.67 25.64
CA LYS A 38 -15.19 -47.89 24.92
C LYS A 38 -15.33 -47.62 23.43
N GLN A 39 -16.44 -48.04 22.81
CA GLN A 39 -16.71 -47.77 21.40
C GLN A 39 -16.90 -46.27 21.15
N LYS A 40 -17.69 -45.57 21.98
CA LYS A 40 -17.86 -44.10 21.88
C LYS A 40 -16.55 -43.36 22.04
N ILE A 41 -15.73 -43.75 23.02
CA ILE A 41 -14.39 -43.19 23.23
C ILE A 41 -13.54 -43.43 21.99
N GLY A 42 -13.54 -44.64 21.43
CA GLY A 42 -12.81 -44.96 20.19
C GLY A 42 -13.26 -44.13 18.99
N THR A 43 -14.57 -43.93 18.80
CA THR A 43 -15.10 -43.08 17.73
C THR A 43 -14.74 -41.60 17.91
N LEU A 44 -14.81 -41.09 19.14
CA LEU A 44 -14.44 -39.71 19.47
C LEU A 44 -12.93 -39.49 19.30
N MET A 45 -12.09 -40.44 19.72
CA MET A 45 -10.65 -40.38 19.51
C MET A 45 -10.29 -40.40 18.02
N ALA A 46 -10.91 -41.28 17.23
CA ALA A 46 -10.71 -41.32 15.79
C ALA A 46 -11.19 -40.02 15.10
N GLU A 47 -12.26 -39.41 15.59
CA GLU A 47 -12.73 -38.12 15.11
C GLU A 47 -11.76 -36.98 15.45
N ILE A 48 -11.18 -36.98 16.66
CA ILE A 48 -10.16 -36.01 17.09
C ILE A 48 -8.87 -36.16 16.27
N GLU A 49 -8.40 -37.40 16.07
CA GLU A 49 -7.22 -37.68 15.22
C GLU A 49 -7.47 -37.28 13.77
N ARG A 50 -8.68 -37.51 13.25
CA ARG A 50 -9.10 -37.04 11.92
C ARG A 50 -9.14 -35.52 11.82
N THR A 51 -9.50 -34.82 12.90
CA THR A 51 -9.63 -33.36 12.89
C THR A 51 -8.31 -32.62 13.09
N ALA A 52 -7.19 -33.33 13.30
CA ALA A 52 -5.80 -32.83 13.36
C ALA A 52 -5.67 -31.32 13.14
N PRO A 53 -5.97 -30.50 14.18
CA PRO A 53 -6.13 -29.07 13.99
C PRO A 53 -4.81 -28.45 13.54
N ASN A 54 -4.86 -27.55 12.56
CA ASN A 54 -3.67 -26.83 12.12
C ASN A 54 -3.22 -25.86 13.23
N LEU A 55 -2.27 -26.31 14.05
CA LEU A 55 -1.73 -25.55 15.19
C LEU A 55 -1.10 -24.21 14.77
N LYS A 56 -0.71 -24.06 13.50
CA LYS A 56 -0.13 -22.82 12.94
C LYS A 56 -1.17 -21.90 12.31
N ALA A 57 -2.44 -22.29 12.24
CA ALA A 57 -3.47 -21.48 11.60
C ALA A 57 -3.67 -20.14 12.32
N LEU A 58 -3.57 -20.14 13.64
CA LEU A 58 -3.71 -18.93 14.45
C LEU A 58 -2.56 -17.95 14.17
N ASP A 59 -1.31 -18.42 14.25
CA ASP A 59 -0.12 -17.60 13.97
C ASP A 59 -0.14 -17.01 12.55
N GLN A 60 -0.53 -17.80 11.55
CA GLN A 60 -0.66 -17.33 10.16
C GLN A 60 -1.76 -16.28 10.01
N TYR A 61 -2.89 -16.47 10.69
CA TYR A 61 -3.99 -15.51 10.67
C TYR A 61 -3.58 -14.18 11.30
N GLU A 62 -2.90 -14.20 12.45
CA GLU A 62 -2.39 -12.98 13.11
C GLU A 62 -1.34 -12.25 12.27
N ALA A 63 -0.44 -12.99 11.62
CA ALA A 63 0.55 -12.42 10.70
C ALA A 63 -0.11 -11.74 9.48
N LEU A 64 -1.18 -12.34 8.94
CA LEU A 64 -1.92 -11.75 7.83
C LEU A 64 -2.73 -10.51 8.28
N GLN A 65 -3.38 -10.57 9.44
CA GLN A 65 -4.12 -9.44 10.01
C GLN A 65 -3.20 -8.25 10.26
N SER A 66 -2.04 -8.47 10.88
CA SER A 66 -1.06 -7.41 11.11
C SER A 66 -0.53 -6.80 9.82
N GLY A 67 -0.24 -7.62 8.81
CA GLY A 67 0.14 -7.13 7.47
C GLY A 67 -0.94 -6.29 6.80
N LEU A 68 -2.21 -6.69 6.91
CA LEU A 68 -3.34 -5.93 6.37
C LEU A 68 -3.51 -4.57 7.06
N ILE A 69 -3.37 -4.52 8.38
CA ILE A 69 -3.44 -3.24 9.14
C ILE A 69 -2.33 -2.30 8.68
N ILE A 70 -1.10 -2.77 8.52
CA ILE A 70 0.03 -1.96 8.06
C ILE A 70 -0.25 -1.41 6.65
N ASN A 71 -0.73 -2.27 5.75
CA ASN A 71 -1.08 -1.86 4.38
C ASN A 71 -2.21 -0.82 4.36
N HIS A 72 -3.23 -0.99 5.22
CA HIS A 72 -4.33 -0.04 5.32
C HIS A 72 -3.84 1.32 5.83
N VAL A 73 -3.05 1.34 6.91
CA VAL A 73 -2.46 2.58 7.44
C VAL A 73 -1.55 3.27 6.41
N ALA A 74 -0.77 2.50 5.65
CA ALA A 74 0.06 3.04 4.58
C ALA A 74 -0.79 3.63 3.44
N ALA A 75 -1.87 2.95 3.04
CA ALA A 75 -2.80 3.43 2.03
C ALA A 75 -3.51 4.72 2.48
N ASP A 76 -3.94 4.79 3.74
CA ASP A 76 -4.60 5.97 4.30
C ASP A 76 -3.66 7.17 4.36
N LYS A 77 -2.40 6.96 4.79
CA LYS A 77 -1.36 7.99 4.76
C LYS A 77 -1.07 8.46 3.33
N CYS A 78 -1.03 7.55 2.37
CA CYS A 78 -0.83 7.91 0.96
C CYS A 78 -2.01 8.76 0.45
N ASN A 79 -3.24 8.35 0.77
CA ASN A 79 -4.45 9.05 0.34
C ASN A 79 -4.61 10.42 0.98
N SER A 80 -4.13 10.65 2.20
CA SER A 80 -4.15 11.98 2.83
C SER A 80 -3.11 12.95 2.24
N VAL A 81 -1.98 12.44 1.74
CA VAL A 81 -0.91 13.26 1.14
C VAL A 81 -1.22 13.62 -0.32
N LYS A 82 -1.91 12.76 -1.07
CA LYS A 82 -2.28 13.00 -2.49
C LYS A 82 -2.93 14.37 -2.75
N PRO A 83 -4.02 14.77 -2.06
CA PRO A 83 -4.67 16.05 -2.33
C PRO A 83 -3.74 17.23 -2.00
N ARG A 84 -3.02 17.14 -0.87
CA ARG A 84 -2.09 18.21 -0.48
C ARG A 84 -0.96 18.40 -1.48
N ARG A 85 -0.44 17.29 -2.04
CA ARG A 85 0.57 17.32 -3.10
C ARG A 85 0.03 17.95 -4.37
N TYR A 86 -1.20 17.61 -4.75
CA TYR A 86 -1.86 18.17 -5.94
C TYR A 86 -2.07 19.68 -5.81
N GLU A 87 -2.60 20.15 -4.68
CA GLU A 87 -2.82 21.57 -4.40
C GLU A 87 -1.53 22.39 -4.54
N LEU A 88 -0.47 21.97 -3.85
CA LEU A 88 0.82 22.69 -3.86
C LEU A 88 1.46 22.69 -5.26
N PHE A 89 1.32 21.59 -6.00
CA PHE A 89 1.80 21.52 -7.37
C PHE A 89 1.03 22.47 -8.28
N MET A 90 -0.30 22.47 -8.21
CA MET A 90 -1.14 23.28 -9.08
C MET A 90 -0.99 24.78 -8.78
N GLU A 91 -0.83 25.15 -7.51
CA GLU A 91 -0.51 26.51 -7.09
C GLU A 91 0.80 27.00 -7.73
N ALA A 92 1.86 26.19 -7.65
CA ALA A 92 3.15 26.51 -8.24
C ALA A 92 3.08 26.56 -9.78
N PHE A 93 2.41 25.58 -10.39
CA PHE A 93 2.26 25.47 -11.84
C PHE A 93 1.50 26.67 -12.41
N ASP A 94 0.38 27.05 -11.82
CA ASP A 94 -0.44 28.19 -12.27
C ASP A 94 0.34 29.51 -12.15
N HIS A 95 1.09 29.70 -11.06
CA HIS A 95 1.97 30.86 -10.91
C HIS A 95 3.03 30.93 -12.02
N VAL A 96 3.72 29.82 -12.28
CA VAL A 96 4.78 29.75 -13.30
C VAL A 96 4.18 29.94 -14.71
N SER A 97 3.05 29.30 -15.01
CA SER A 97 2.36 29.38 -16.31
C SER A 97 1.90 30.80 -16.62
N LYS A 98 1.40 31.55 -15.62
CA LYS A 98 1.04 32.97 -15.78
C LYS A 98 2.26 33.87 -15.97
N GLY A 99 3.40 33.53 -15.36
CA GLY A 99 4.63 34.32 -15.42
C GLY A 99 5.49 34.12 -16.67
N ILE A 100 5.52 32.89 -17.20
CA ILE A 100 6.48 32.48 -18.24
C ILE A 100 6.38 33.30 -19.52
N ASP A 101 5.18 33.61 -20.00
CA ASP A 101 4.98 34.38 -21.23
C ASP A 101 5.52 35.81 -21.09
N LYS A 102 5.32 36.45 -19.92
CA LYS A 102 5.83 37.79 -19.64
C LYS A 102 7.36 37.82 -19.65
N ILE A 103 7.98 36.85 -18.98
CA ILE A 103 9.44 36.73 -18.87
C ILE A 103 10.05 36.40 -20.23
N TYR A 104 9.47 35.43 -20.95
CA TYR A 104 9.93 35.05 -22.28
C TYR A 104 9.86 36.23 -23.26
N LYS A 105 8.78 37.00 -23.24
CA LYS A 105 8.68 38.26 -23.99
C LYS A 105 9.69 39.30 -23.55
N GLN A 106 10.12 39.34 -22.29
CA GLN A 106 11.17 40.26 -21.85
C GLN A 106 12.54 39.85 -22.35
N LEU A 107 12.86 38.56 -22.33
CA LEU A 107 14.14 38.01 -22.82
C LEU A 107 14.27 38.10 -24.35
N THR A 108 13.15 37.99 -25.08
CA THR A 108 13.14 38.01 -26.55
C THR A 108 12.92 39.41 -27.16
N LYS A 109 12.83 40.47 -26.33
CA LYS A 109 12.81 41.87 -26.80
C LYS A 109 14.21 42.28 -27.32
N GLY A 110 14.56 41.81 -28.52
CA GLY A 110 15.80 42.11 -29.22
C GLY A 110 15.58 42.80 -30.57
N HIS A 111 16.61 43.51 -31.05
CA HIS A 111 16.59 44.51 -32.13
C HIS A 111 16.20 44.02 -33.55
N THR A 112 16.21 42.72 -33.83
CA THR A 112 16.28 42.24 -35.22
C THR A 112 14.99 41.61 -35.76
N ARG A 113 14.00 41.25 -34.91
CA ARG A 113 12.73 40.66 -35.38
C ARG A 113 11.53 41.13 -34.53
N PRO A 114 10.51 41.79 -35.13
CA PRO A 114 9.31 42.23 -34.42
C PRO A 114 8.34 41.08 -34.08
N LEU A 115 8.66 39.83 -34.45
CA LEU A 115 7.82 38.69 -34.09
C LEU A 115 8.04 38.31 -32.62
N ARG A 116 7.16 38.83 -31.78
CA ARG A 116 6.93 38.36 -30.40
C ARG A 116 6.59 36.87 -30.41
N GLY A 117 7.54 36.03 -30.01
CA GLY A 117 7.24 34.67 -29.61
C GLY A 117 6.40 34.66 -28.32
N THR A 118 5.50 33.69 -28.20
CA THR A 118 4.77 33.41 -26.96
C THR A 118 5.19 32.05 -26.40
N ALA A 119 5.23 31.95 -25.08
CA ALA A 119 5.56 30.72 -24.38
C ALA A 119 4.36 30.30 -23.53
N TYR A 120 3.98 29.03 -23.62
CA TYR A 120 2.88 28.47 -22.84
C TYR A 120 3.31 27.14 -22.21
N LEU A 121 2.83 26.92 -21.00
CA LEU A 121 3.03 25.68 -20.25
C LEU A 121 1.67 24.97 -20.20
N ASN A 122 1.61 23.76 -20.75
CA ASN A 122 0.39 22.95 -20.77
C ASN A 122 0.61 21.66 -19.97
N LEU A 123 -0.40 21.24 -19.23
CA LEU A 123 -0.47 19.91 -18.63
C LEU A 123 -1.09 18.94 -19.64
N GLU A 124 -0.54 17.74 -19.75
CA GLU A 124 -1.15 16.69 -20.58
C GLU A 124 -2.42 16.12 -19.92
N ASN A 125 -2.46 16.12 -18.59
CA ASN A 125 -3.61 15.69 -17.80
C ASN A 125 -3.74 16.58 -16.55
N GLU A 126 -4.87 17.24 -16.38
CA GLU A 126 -5.16 18.12 -15.23
C GLU A 126 -5.62 17.33 -14.00
N ASP A 127 -6.19 16.13 -14.18
CA ASP A 127 -6.69 15.28 -13.10
C ASP A 127 -5.57 14.48 -12.42
N ASP A 128 -4.57 14.04 -13.20
CA ASP A 128 -3.35 13.42 -12.67
C ASP A 128 -2.08 13.99 -13.33
N PRO A 129 -1.60 15.15 -12.85
CA PRO A 129 -0.42 15.81 -13.41
C PRO A 129 0.90 15.06 -13.13
N PHE A 130 0.88 13.98 -12.34
CA PHE A 130 2.07 13.22 -11.95
C PHE A 130 2.34 12.03 -12.87
N LEU A 131 1.32 11.58 -13.61
CA LEU A 131 1.43 10.39 -14.46
C LEU A 131 2.18 10.67 -15.77
N HIS A 132 2.26 11.95 -16.19
CA HIS A 132 2.79 12.37 -17.48
C HIS A 132 3.79 13.53 -17.35
N SER A 133 4.74 13.62 -18.28
CA SER A 133 5.75 14.69 -18.28
C SER A 133 5.14 16.04 -18.66
N ILE A 134 5.55 17.11 -17.98
CA ILE A 134 5.16 18.49 -18.32
C ILE A 134 5.80 18.86 -19.66
N THR A 135 5.00 19.14 -20.69
CA THR A 135 5.51 19.53 -22.01
C THR A 135 5.49 21.05 -22.18
N HIS A 136 6.65 21.63 -22.45
CA HIS A 136 6.81 23.06 -22.71
C HIS A 136 6.72 23.34 -24.22
N THR A 137 5.87 24.30 -24.61
CA THR A 137 5.62 24.64 -26.02
C THR A 137 5.86 26.13 -26.26
N GLN A 138 6.63 26.46 -27.31
CA GLN A 138 6.90 27.85 -27.68
C GLN A 138 6.42 28.12 -29.10
N LYS A 139 5.82 29.30 -29.31
CA LYS A 139 5.16 29.65 -30.56
C LYS A 139 5.88 30.80 -31.25
N ASN A 140 6.65 30.43 -32.28
CA ASN A 140 6.97 31.28 -33.41
C ASN A 140 6.23 30.70 -34.64
N GLN A 141 5.08 31.29 -34.97
CA GLN A 141 4.20 30.98 -36.12
C GLN A 141 3.59 29.57 -36.31
N CYS A 142 4.04 28.52 -35.62
CA CYS A 142 3.33 27.23 -35.50
C CYS A 142 3.58 26.64 -34.10
N PHE A 143 2.66 25.81 -33.59
CA PHE A 143 2.81 25.11 -32.30
C PHE A 143 3.95 24.09 -32.43
N ARG A 144 5.19 24.50 -32.11
CA ARG A 144 6.38 23.67 -32.24
C ARG A 144 6.75 23.14 -30.85
N GLY A 145 6.74 21.82 -30.70
CA GLY A 145 7.24 21.19 -29.48
C GLY A 145 8.72 21.51 -29.30
N MET A 146 9.21 21.47 -28.05
CA MET A 146 10.59 21.85 -27.70
C MET A 146 11.68 21.20 -28.56
N LYS A 147 11.42 20.01 -29.11
CA LYS A 147 12.33 19.28 -30.03
C LYS A 147 12.62 20.03 -31.33
N GLN A 148 11.69 20.87 -31.80
CA GLN A 148 11.74 21.59 -33.09
C GLN A 148 12.31 23.02 -32.98
N LEU A 149 12.70 23.46 -31.78
CA LEU A 149 13.30 24.78 -31.56
C LEU A 149 14.80 24.77 -31.90
N SER A 150 15.32 25.93 -32.36
CA SER A 150 16.75 26.14 -32.54
C SER A 150 17.51 26.10 -31.20
N GLY A 151 18.84 25.91 -31.23
CA GLY A 151 19.67 25.86 -30.03
C GLY A 151 19.48 27.09 -29.12
N GLY A 152 19.59 28.28 -29.69
CA GLY A 152 19.38 29.53 -28.95
C GLY A 152 17.95 29.72 -28.43
N GLU A 153 16.92 29.32 -29.19
CA GLU A 153 15.53 29.36 -28.70
C GLU A 153 15.32 28.40 -27.52
N LYS A 154 15.97 27.23 -27.52
CA LYS A 154 15.93 26.29 -26.38
C LYS A 154 16.59 26.88 -25.13
N THR A 155 17.71 27.57 -25.30
CA THR A 155 18.41 28.22 -24.18
C THR A 155 17.56 29.35 -23.58
N VAL A 156 16.96 30.21 -24.42
CA VAL A 156 16.09 31.29 -23.97
C VAL A 156 14.80 30.75 -23.33
N ALA A 157 14.23 29.68 -23.87
CA ALA A 157 13.12 28.95 -23.26
C ALA A 157 13.45 28.43 -21.86
N ALA A 158 14.62 27.80 -21.70
CA ALA A 158 15.07 27.26 -20.43
C ALA A 158 15.31 28.37 -19.39
N LEU A 159 15.97 29.45 -19.80
CA LEU A 159 16.19 30.63 -18.94
C LEU A 159 14.85 31.29 -18.53
N ALA A 160 13.89 31.39 -19.45
CA ALA A 160 12.57 31.93 -19.13
C ALA A 160 11.84 31.09 -18.09
N LEU A 161 11.90 29.76 -18.20
CA LEU A 161 11.33 28.84 -17.22
C LEU A 161 12.04 28.95 -15.87
N LEU A 162 13.37 29.03 -15.87
CA LEU A 162 14.17 29.18 -14.64
C LEU A 162 13.79 30.45 -13.89
N PHE A 163 13.67 31.58 -14.59
CA PHE A 163 13.25 32.84 -13.97
C PHE A 163 11.78 32.84 -13.52
N ALA A 164 10.90 32.12 -14.23
CA ALA A 164 9.51 31.95 -13.80
C ALA A 164 9.42 31.16 -12.49
N ILE A 165 10.23 30.11 -12.32
CA ILE A 165 10.35 29.35 -11.07
C ILE A 165 10.95 30.22 -9.96
N HIS A 166 11.98 31.01 -10.27
CA HIS A 166 12.58 31.93 -9.32
C HIS A 166 11.59 32.96 -8.76
N ASN A 167 10.65 33.43 -9.60
CA ASN A 167 9.61 34.36 -9.16
C ASN A 167 8.65 33.72 -8.14
N PHE A 168 8.34 32.42 -8.29
CA PHE A 168 7.52 31.68 -7.33
C PHE A 168 8.27 31.42 -6.03
N ARG A 169 9.52 30.96 -6.12
CA ARG A 169 10.37 30.67 -4.95
C ARG A 169 11.75 31.29 -5.14
N GLN A 170 11.94 32.45 -4.52
CA GLN A 170 13.20 33.18 -4.58
C GLN A 170 14.30 32.40 -3.86
N SER A 171 15.34 32.02 -4.61
CA SER A 171 16.55 31.39 -4.07
C SER A 171 17.60 32.46 -3.83
N PRO A 172 18.41 32.39 -2.76
CA PRO A 172 19.40 33.41 -2.45
C PRO A 172 20.52 33.54 -3.51
N PHE A 173 20.82 32.49 -4.27
CA PHE A 173 21.78 32.54 -5.38
C PHE A 173 21.53 31.44 -6.43
N TYR A 174 22.04 31.66 -7.65
CA TYR A 174 22.13 30.68 -8.73
C TYR A 174 23.54 30.72 -9.33
N ILE A 175 24.06 29.55 -9.68
CA ILE A 175 25.30 29.40 -10.43
C ILE A 175 24.89 28.85 -11.80
N LEU A 176 25.21 29.60 -12.84
CA LEU A 176 24.95 29.25 -14.23
C LEU A 176 26.29 29.05 -14.92
N ASP A 177 26.47 27.91 -15.57
CA ASP A 177 27.69 27.58 -16.32
C ASP A 177 27.37 27.55 -17.82
N GLU A 178 28.26 28.13 -18.63
CA GLU A 178 28.20 28.16 -20.11
C GLU A 178 26.83 28.50 -20.75
N VAL A 179 26.04 29.39 -20.13
CA VAL A 179 24.69 29.74 -20.62
C VAL A 179 24.67 30.55 -21.93
N ASP A 180 25.81 31.09 -22.34
CA ASP A 180 26.01 31.88 -23.56
C ASP A 180 26.55 31.05 -24.75
N ALA A 181 26.95 29.80 -24.54
CA ALA A 181 27.56 28.97 -25.59
C ALA A 181 26.64 28.72 -26.82
N ALA A 182 25.32 28.93 -26.66
CA ALA A 182 24.32 28.70 -27.69
C ALA A 182 23.47 29.95 -28.05
N ILE A 183 23.79 31.12 -27.48
CA ILE A 183 23.04 32.39 -27.67
C ILE A 183 23.65 33.24 -28.77
#